data_AF-A0A969ZRG2-F1
#
_entry.id   AF-A0A969ZRG2-F1
#
_cell.length_a   1.000
_cell.length_b   1.000
_cell.length_c   1.000
_cell.angle_alpha   90.00
_cell.angle_beta   90.00
_cell.angle_gamma   90.00
#
_symmetry.space_group_name_H-M   'P 1'
#
loop_
_entity.id
_entity.type
_entity.pdbx_description
1 polymer ?
#
loop_
_entity_poly.entity_id
_entity_poly.type
_entity_poly.pdbx_seq_one_letter_code
_entity_poly.pdbx_strand_id
1 'polypeptide(L)'
;MRFLYFTDSHIRPDSPKSRKDNFVESIKEKFIEISSIIKEQRIDYVLHGGDLFERPDIPIPLATEFIQIIQAYGVPFYMITGNHDMFAQNPNTVSRTILGLLNSVDVIHIIEKGESIILKDNYTKVMVMGTSYFYGIDKSPQNYIIEEKPEEVEFLINMVHGLVIDGSFIEGIEYTSLDKITDTKADITLLGHYHAGFRTLEKDGKYFINPGAFTRLSSSNFELMRMPKVVIIDITDKIIVKDYFLKTAKAGEDVIDTKRIREVSFKEEVFENFKHLAENSVDFEKLDINMILYDIAKAEDIDEPIRKEAIDRIGKVQLKRSEKN
;
A
#
# COMPACT_ATOMS: atom_id res chain seq x y z
N MET A 1 2.73 -7.10 -26.61
CA MET A 1 2.18 -6.00 -25.78
C MET A 1 3.03 -5.75 -24.56
N ARG A 2 3.12 -4.50 -24.11
CA ARG A 2 3.83 -4.11 -22.89
C ARG A 2 2.96 -3.31 -21.93
N PHE A 3 2.95 -3.74 -20.68
CA PHE A 3 2.15 -3.16 -19.60
C PHE A 3 3.06 -2.53 -18.55
N LEU A 4 2.59 -1.44 -17.96
CA LEU A 4 3.19 -0.86 -16.76
C LEU A 4 2.18 -0.99 -15.62
N TYR A 5 2.59 -1.63 -14.53
CA TYR A 5 1.78 -1.85 -13.33
C TYR A 5 2.33 -1.11 -12.12
N PHE A 6 1.45 -0.42 -11.41
CA PHE A 6 1.70 0.17 -10.09
C PHE A 6 0.40 0.26 -9.30
N THR A 7 0.47 0.55 -8.01
CA THR A 7 -0.70 0.51 -7.12
C THR A 7 -0.47 1.39 -5.90
N ASP A 8 -1.55 1.68 -5.17
CA ASP A 8 -1.51 2.36 -3.88
C ASP A 8 -0.72 3.69 -3.97
N SER A 9 -1.18 4.53 -4.90
CA SER A 9 -0.59 5.85 -5.13
C SER A 9 -0.89 6.81 -3.98
N HIS A 10 -2.13 6.76 -3.45
CA HIS A 10 -2.58 7.58 -2.32
C HIS A 10 -2.35 9.08 -2.55
N ILE A 11 -2.77 9.59 -3.71
CA ILE A 11 -2.75 11.03 -4.00
C ILE A 11 -3.59 11.76 -2.94
N ARG A 12 -2.99 12.79 -2.32
CA ARG A 12 -3.56 13.58 -1.22
C ARG A 12 -2.98 14.99 -1.19
N PRO A 13 -3.68 15.97 -0.58
CA PRO A 13 -3.26 17.38 -0.58
C PRO A 13 -2.24 17.75 0.49
N ASP A 14 -1.88 16.82 1.37
CA ASP A 14 -1.03 17.05 2.53
C ASP A 14 0.14 16.07 2.59
N SER A 15 1.17 16.45 3.35
CA SER A 15 2.29 15.54 3.61
C SER A 15 1.99 14.72 4.87
N PRO A 16 2.10 13.37 4.81
CA PRO A 16 2.02 12.54 6.00
C PRO A 16 2.99 13.04 7.07
N LYS A 17 2.59 12.98 8.34
CA LYS A 17 3.42 13.48 9.46
C LYS A 17 4.80 12.82 9.47
N SER A 18 4.92 11.58 9.06
CA SER A 18 6.21 10.88 8.98
C SER A 18 7.17 11.43 7.92
N ARG A 19 6.79 12.40 7.09
CA ARG A 19 7.62 12.91 6.00
C ARG A 19 8.30 14.23 6.31
N LYS A 20 9.52 14.37 5.81
CA LYS A 20 10.34 15.60 5.87
C LYS A 20 10.21 16.46 4.61
N ASP A 21 9.89 15.83 3.49
CA ASP A 21 9.75 16.47 2.18
C ASP A 21 8.30 16.84 1.87
N ASN A 22 8.12 17.60 0.78
CA ASN A 22 6.78 17.87 0.26
C ASN A 22 6.26 16.62 -0.48
N PHE A 23 5.35 15.90 0.16
CA PHE A 23 4.78 14.67 -0.39
C PHE A 23 4.06 14.90 -1.72
N VAL A 24 3.33 16.02 -1.84
CA VAL A 24 2.53 16.34 -3.03
C VAL A 24 3.42 16.51 -4.25
N GLU A 25 4.52 17.25 -4.10
CA GLU A 25 5.51 17.38 -5.19
C GLU A 25 6.21 16.04 -5.47
N SER A 26 6.57 15.28 -4.42
CA SER A 26 7.20 13.98 -4.59
C SER A 26 6.33 12.97 -5.36
N ILE A 27 5.02 12.92 -5.10
CA ILE A 27 4.13 12.04 -5.86
C ILE A 27 3.93 12.57 -7.29
N LYS A 28 3.84 13.90 -7.48
CA LYS A 28 3.71 14.52 -8.80
C LYS A 28 4.91 14.23 -9.70
N GLU A 29 6.12 14.38 -9.19
CA GLU A 29 7.36 14.04 -9.89
C GLU A 29 7.37 12.57 -10.36
N LYS A 30 6.88 11.66 -9.52
CA LYS A 30 6.79 10.24 -9.88
C LYS A 30 5.75 9.97 -10.97
N PHE A 31 4.57 10.61 -10.93
CA PHE A 31 3.58 10.51 -12.02
C PHE A 31 4.15 11.08 -13.34
N ILE A 32 4.91 12.18 -13.28
CA ILE A 32 5.61 12.71 -14.46
C ILE A 32 6.68 11.70 -14.96
N GLU A 33 7.39 11.03 -14.05
CA GLU A 33 8.33 9.96 -14.42
C GLU A 33 7.64 8.83 -15.18
N ILE A 34 6.41 8.42 -14.80
CA ILE A 34 5.63 7.42 -15.54
C ILE A 34 5.47 7.82 -17.01
N SER A 35 5.20 9.10 -17.30
CA SER A 35 5.12 9.58 -18.70
C SER A 35 6.41 9.33 -19.49
N SER A 36 7.56 9.46 -18.81
CA SER A 36 8.87 9.22 -19.41
C SER A 36 9.12 7.72 -19.61
N ILE A 37 8.78 6.90 -18.62
CA ILE A 37 8.88 5.43 -18.70
C ILE A 37 8.01 4.90 -19.83
N ILE A 38 6.78 5.40 -19.99
CA ILE A 38 5.87 5.00 -21.07
C ILE A 38 6.53 5.19 -22.44
N LYS A 39 7.17 6.34 -22.67
CA LYS A 39 7.85 6.65 -23.94
C LYS A 39 9.12 5.83 -24.12
N GLU A 40 10.00 5.80 -23.12
CA GLU A 40 11.30 5.10 -23.17
C GLU A 40 11.12 3.60 -23.35
N GLN A 41 10.17 3.03 -22.60
CA GLN A 41 9.89 1.60 -22.57
C GLN A 41 8.76 1.23 -23.52
N ARG A 42 8.21 2.13 -24.33
CA ARG A 42 7.13 1.83 -25.30
C ARG A 42 6.01 1.02 -24.65
N ILE A 43 5.50 1.52 -23.53
CA ILE A 43 4.38 0.91 -22.82
C ILE A 43 3.13 1.11 -23.66
N ASP A 44 2.34 0.05 -23.84
CA ASP A 44 1.08 0.07 -24.57
C ASP A 44 -0.11 0.36 -23.64
N TYR A 45 -0.04 -0.10 -22.40
CA TYR A 45 -1.13 0.00 -21.42
C TYR A 45 -0.61 0.26 -20.00
N VAL A 46 -1.31 1.12 -19.27
CA VAL A 46 -1.09 1.33 -17.84
C VAL A 46 -2.15 0.58 -17.05
N LEU A 47 -1.72 -0.18 -16.05
CA LEU A 47 -2.56 -0.91 -15.12
C LEU A 47 -2.35 -0.35 -13.69
N HIS A 48 -3.42 0.04 -13.01
CA HIS A 48 -3.34 0.50 -11.61
C HIS A 48 -4.12 -0.42 -10.66
N GLY A 49 -3.47 -0.86 -9.59
CA GLY A 49 -4.01 -1.85 -8.64
C GLY A 49 -5.03 -1.32 -7.64
N GLY A 50 -5.46 -0.05 -7.73
CA GLY A 50 -6.38 0.61 -6.80
C GLY A 50 -5.67 1.49 -5.77
N ASP A 51 -6.45 2.23 -4.99
CA ASP A 51 -6.00 3.30 -4.09
C ASP A 51 -5.21 4.38 -4.84
N LEU A 52 -5.81 4.90 -5.93
CA LEU A 52 -5.22 6.02 -6.66
C LEU A 52 -5.23 7.28 -5.79
N PHE A 53 -6.34 7.51 -5.09
CA PHE A 53 -6.51 8.61 -4.15
C PHE A 53 -6.54 8.10 -2.71
N GLU A 54 -5.98 8.87 -1.78
CA GLU A 54 -6.06 8.58 -0.33
C GLU A 54 -7.49 8.70 0.20
N ARG A 55 -8.33 9.49 -0.49
CA ARG A 55 -9.72 9.72 -0.14
C ARG A 55 -10.57 9.84 -1.40
N PRO A 56 -11.86 9.48 -1.33
CA PRO A 56 -12.77 9.63 -2.48
C PRO A 56 -13.04 11.09 -2.86
N ASP A 57 -12.80 12.04 -1.95
CA ASP A 57 -13.17 13.45 -2.02
C ASP A 57 -11.98 14.43 -1.97
N ILE A 58 -10.89 14.12 -2.69
CA ILE A 58 -9.73 15.03 -2.75
C ILE A 58 -10.09 16.39 -3.39
N PRO A 59 -9.35 17.48 -3.06
CA PRO A 59 -9.61 18.79 -3.65
C PRO A 59 -9.54 18.80 -5.19
N ILE A 60 -10.51 19.44 -5.84
CA ILE A 60 -10.61 19.53 -7.30
C ILE A 60 -9.33 20.08 -7.97
N PRO A 61 -8.66 21.13 -7.44
CA PRO A 61 -7.42 21.61 -8.05
C PRO A 61 -6.33 20.53 -8.10
N LEU A 62 -6.16 19.79 -6.99
CA LEU A 62 -5.20 18.69 -6.93
C LEU A 62 -5.57 17.58 -7.93
N ALA A 63 -6.84 17.16 -7.95
CA ALA A 63 -7.32 16.17 -8.91
C ALA A 63 -7.00 16.60 -10.35
N THR A 64 -7.27 17.86 -10.67
CA THR A 64 -7.04 18.44 -12.01
C THR A 64 -5.58 18.34 -12.44
N GLU A 65 -4.63 18.60 -11.54
CA GLU A 65 -3.19 18.46 -11.84
C GLU A 65 -2.82 17.02 -12.22
N PHE A 66 -3.29 16.02 -11.47
CA PHE A 66 -3.01 14.62 -11.76
C PHE A 66 -3.73 14.13 -13.02
N ILE A 67 -4.95 14.59 -13.28
CA ILE A 67 -5.68 14.30 -14.53
C ILE A 67 -4.86 14.73 -15.74
N GLN A 68 -4.30 15.94 -15.73
CA GLN A 68 -3.49 16.44 -16.83
C GLN A 68 -2.26 15.56 -17.07
N ILE A 69 -1.62 15.07 -16.01
CA ILE A 69 -0.46 14.17 -16.11
C ILE A 69 -0.89 12.81 -16.68
N ILE A 70 -1.98 12.23 -16.16
CA ILE A 70 -2.50 10.92 -16.62
C ILE A 70 -2.91 11.00 -18.09
N GLN A 71 -3.62 12.06 -18.52
CA GLN A 71 -3.99 12.25 -19.92
C GLN A 71 -2.76 12.40 -20.83
N ALA A 72 -1.67 12.98 -20.34
CA ALA A 72 -0.43 13.12 -21.09
C ALA A 72 0.32 11.78 -21.30
N TYR A 73 -0.08 10.70 -20.63
CA TYR A 73 0.47 9.36 -20.87
C TYR A 73 0.20 8.89 -22.31
N GLY A 74 -0.94 9.28 -22.88
CA GLY A 74 -1.28 8.98 -24.27
C GLY A 74 -1.53 7.49 -24.56
N VAL A 75 -1.72 6.67 -23.52
CA VAL A 75 -2.02 5.24 -23.60
C VAL A 75 -3.16 4.90 -22.64
N PRO A 76 -3.95 3.84 -22.90
CA PRO A 76 -5.07 3.49 -22.03
C PRO A 76 -4.61 3.20 -20.60
N PHE A 77 -5.37 3.72 -19.64
CA PHE A 77 -5.16 3.55 -18.21
C PHE A 77 -6.33 2.73 -17.64
N TYR A 78 -6.09 1.45 -17.38
CA TYR A 78 -7.04 0.57 -16.74
C TYR A 78 -6.74 0.43 -15.25
N MET A 79 -7.77 0.33 -14.42
CA MET A 79 -7.58 0.12 -13.00
C MET A 79 -8.74 -0.58 -12.34
N ILE A 80 -8.51 -1.06 -11.11
CA ILE A 80 -9.56 -1.42 -10.17
C ILE A 80 -9.61 -0.37 -9.05
N THR A 81 -10.67 -0.40 -8.24
CA THR A 81 -10.79 0.48 -7.06
C THR A 81 -10.24 -0.19 -5.81
N GLY A 82 -9.51 0.58 -5.01
CA GLY A 82 -9.12 0.19 -3.65
C GLY A 82 -10.07 0.74 -2.59
N ASN A 83 -9.81 0.45 -1.32
CA ASN A 83 -10.70 0.84 -0.22
C ASN A 83 -10.72 2.35 0.04
N HIS A 84 -9.68 3.10 -0.35
CA HIS A 84 -9.61 4.56 -0.21
C HIS A 84 -10.31 5.32 -1.34
N ASP A 85 -10.49 4.69 -2.50
CA ASP A 85 -11.14 5.29 -3.66
C ASP A 85 -12.67 5.46 -3.49
N MET A 86 -13.24 4.97 -2.36
CA MET A 86 -14.67 4.81 -2.13
C MET A 86 -15.12 5.37 -0.77
N PHE A 87 -16.36 5.86 -0.69
CA PHE A 87 -16.93 6.26 0.60
C PHE A 87 -17.28 5.03 1.43
N ALA A 88 -16.83 5.03 2.69
CA ALA A 88 -17.08 3.93 3.64
C ALA A 88 -16.71 2.55 3.08
N GLN A 89 -15.72 2.49 2.18
CA GLN A 89 -15.25 1.25 1.55
C GLN A 89 -16.36 0.48 0.79
N ASN A 90 -17.37 1.19 0.29
CA ASN A 90 -18.52 0.61 -0.39
C ASN A 90 -18.44 0.82 -1.91
N PRO A 91 -18.31 -0.26 -2.72
CA PRO A 91 -18.27 -0.22 -4.19
C PRO A 91 -19.40 0.56 -4.85
N ASN A 92 -20.60 0.57 -4.25
CA ASN A 92 -21.74 1.30 -4.80
C ASN A 92 -21.59 2.83 -4.74
N THR A 93 -20.51 3.34 -4.14
CA THR A 93 -20.28 4.78 -3.97
C THR A 93 -19.29 5.35 -4.97
N VAL A 94 -18.63 4.53 -5.79
CA VAL A 94 -17.60 4.95 -6.77
C VAL A 94 -18.10 6.07 -7.68
N SER A 95 -19.34 5.98 -8.18
CA SER A 95 -19.94 7.00 -9.06
C SER A 95 -20.04 8.40 -8.45
N ARG A 96 -19.85 8.54 -7.14
CA ARG A 96 -19.90 9.81 -6.40
C ARG A 96 -18.52 10.38 -6.06
N THR A 97 -17.44 9.70 -6.45
CA THR A 97 -16.07 10.07 -6.08
C THR A 97 -15.37 10.81 -7.22
N ILE A 98 -14.21 11.43 -6.94
CA ILE A 98 -13.34 11.97 -7.99
C ILE A 98 -12.97 10.87 -8.99
N LEU A 99 -12.71 9.65 -8.50
CA LEU A 99 -12.37 8.53 -9.37
C LEU A 99 -13.54 8.15 -10.30
N GLY A 100 -14.77 8.11 -9.78
CA GLY A 100 -15.96 7.88 -10.61
C GLY A 100 -16.17 8.95 -11.67
N LEU A 101 -15.86 10.22 -11.36
CA LEU A 101 -15.85 11.28 -12.34
C LEU A 101 -14.82 10.99 -13.45
N LEU A 102 -13.58 10.63 -13.10
CA LEU A 102 -12.52 10.33 -14.09
C LEU A 102 -12.92 9.18 -15.02
N ASN A 103 -13.56 8.15 -14.47
CA ASN A 103 -14.09 7.03 -15.23
C ASN A 103 -15.18 7.47 -16.21
N SER A 104 -16.11 8.33 -15.77
CA SER A 104 -17.24 8.79 -16.59
C SER A 104 -16.85 9.70 -17.77
N VAL A 105 -15.65 10.26 -17.74
CA VAL A 105 -15.10 11.14 -18.79
C VAL A 105 -13.90 10.52 -19.52
N ASP A 106 -13.74 9.20 -19.43
CA ASP A 106 -12.75 8.39 -20.15
C ASP A 106 -11.28 8.81 -19.91
N VAL A 107 -10.98 9.39 -18.73
CA VAL A 107 -9.59 9.69 -18.34
C VAL A 107 -8.88 8.41 -17.87
N ILE A 108 -9.61 7.55 -17.17
CA ILE A 108 -9.22 6.22 -16.73
C ILE A 108 -10.40 5.28 -16.98
N HIS A 109 -10.16 3.97 -17.02
CA HIS A 109 -11.20 2.95 -17.11
C HIS A 109 -11.14 2.05 -15.88
N ILE A 110 -12.17 2.08 -15.04
CA ILE A 110 -12.35 1.17 -13.92
C ILE A 110 -12.91 -0.14 -14.46
N ILE A 111 -12.16 -1.23 -14.27
CA ILE A 111 -12.62 -2.59 -14.59
C ILE A 111 -13.62 -3.02 -13.51
N GLU A 112 -14.89 -3.11 -13.91
CA GLU A 112 -15.99 -3.51 -13.03
C GLU A 112 -16.00 -5.04 -12.80
N LYS A 113 -16.66 -5.47 -11.73
CA LYS A 113 -16.78 -6.91 -11.43
C LYS A 113 -17.53 -7.62 -12.56
N GLY A 114 -16.88 -8.64 -13.15
CA GLY A 114 -17.44 -9.42 -14.27
C GLY A 114 -17.19 -8.80 -15.65
N GLU A 115 -16.60 -7.60 -15.70
CA GLU A 115 -16.08 -7.04 -16.94
C GLU A 115 -14.77 -7.74 -17.33
N SER A 116 -14.53 -7.82 -18.65
CA SER A 116 -13.25 -8.25 -19.18
C SER A 116 -12.83 -7.37 -20.36
N ILE A 117 -11.57 -6.93 -20.32
CA ILE A 117 -10.96 -6.14 -21.38
C ILE A 117 -10.17 -7.08 -22.26
N ILE A 118 -10.51 -7.13 -23.55
CA ILE A 118 -9.78 -7.91 -24.55
C ILE A 118 -8.84 -6.99 -25.31
N LEU A 119 -7.54 -7.18 -25.09
CA LEU A 119 -6.47 -6.48 -25.78
C LEU A 119 -5.88 -7.42 -26.82
N LYS A 120 -5.68 -6.93 -28.05
CA LYS A 120 -5.22 -7.76 -29.16
C LYS A 120 -4.20 -7.03 -30.01
N ASP A 121 -3.10 -7.71 -30.32
CA ASP A 121 -2.19 -7.35 -31.39
C ASP A 121 -2.24 -8.45 -32.48
N ASN A 122 -1.32 -8.40 -33.44
CA ASN A 122 -1.34 -9.36 -34.57
C ASN A 122 -1.09 -10.81 -34.13
N TYR A 123 -0.55 -11.05 -32.93
CA TYR A 123 -0.03 -12.34 -32.50
C TYR A 123 -0.60 -12.82 -31.16
N THR A 124 -1.01 -11.89 -30.29
CA THR A 124 -1.39 -12.20 -28.91
C THR A 124 -2.72 -11.54 -28.55
N LYS A 125 -3.62 -12.30 -27.92
CA LYS A 125 -4.83 -11.81 -27.27
C LYS A 125 -4.68 -11.94 -25.76
N VAL A 126 -4.72 -10.81 -25.07
CA VAL A 126 -4.62 -10.71 -23.62
C VAL A 126 -5.96 -10.31 -23.04
N MET A 127 -6.46 -11.05 -22.06
CA MET A 127 -7.65 -10.71 -21.30
C MET A 127 -7.21 -10.07 -19.98
N VAL A 128 -7.75 -8.89 -19.67
CA VAL A 128 -7.55 -8.22 -18.38
C VAL A 128 -8.88 -8.20 -17.64
N MET A 129 -8.87 -8.71 -16.41
CA MET A 129 -9.99 -8.70 -15.49
C MET A 129 -9.55 -8.10 -14.16
N GLY A 130 -10.51 -7.77 -13.30
CA GLY A 130 -10.15 -7.41 -11.95
C GLY A 130 -11.28 -7.46 -10.93
N THR A 131 -10.86 -7.52 -9.68
CA THR A 131 -11.70 -7.50 -8.49
C THR A 131 -11.29 -6.31 -7.64
N SER A 132 -12.12 -5.27 -7.68
CA SER A 132 -12.02 -4.13 -6.76
C SER A 132 -12.18 -4.57 -5.30
N TYR A 133 -11.67 -3.76 -4.38
CA TYR A 133 -11.85 -3.99 -2.95
C TYR A 133 -13.33 -4.11 -2.58
N PHE A 134 -13.64 -5.02 -1.65
CA PHE A 134 -14.91 -5.02 -0.93
C PHE A 134 -14.72 -5.59 0.48
N TYR A 135 -15.64 -5.25 1.38
CA TYR A 135 -15.58 -5.74 2.75
C TYR A 135 -15.59 -7.27 2.81
N GLY A 136 -14.56 -7.86 3.41
CA GLY A 136 -14.40 -9.30 3.54
C GLY A 136 -13.80 -10.00 2.32
N ILE A 137 -13.19 -9.26 1.38
CA ILE A 137 -12.42 -9.85 0.28
C ILE A 137 -11.37 -10.86 0.78
N ASP A 138 -10.76 -10.59 1.92
CA ASP A 138 -9.72 -11.43 2.54
C ASP A 138 -10.24 -12.67 3.29
N LYS A 139 -11.56 -12.85 3.39
CA LYS A 139 -12.14 -14.01 4.10
C LYS A 139 -12.02 -15.30 3.32
N SER A 140 -11.78 -15.22 2.02
CA SER A 140 -11.81 -16.38 1.12
C SER A 140 -10.78 -16.21 -0.01
N PRO A 141 -9.84 -17.16 -0.15
CA PRO A 141 -8.91 -17.19 -1.28
C PRO A 141 -9.59 -17.20 -2.64
N GLN A 142 -10.82 -17.72 -2.74
CA GLN A 142 -11.59 -17.78 -3.98
C GLN A 142 -11.85 -16.40 -4.59
N ASN A 143 -11.84 -15.33 -3.78
CA ASN A 143 -11.97 -13.96 -4.29
C ASN A 143 -10.78 -13.50 -5.16
N TYR A 144 -9.67 -14.23 -5.09
CA TYR A 144 -8.43 -13.97 -5.83
C TYR A 144 -8.21 -14.96 -6.98
N ILE A 145 -8.99 -16.03 -7.03
CA ILE A 145 -8.79 -17.16 -7.95
C ILE A 145 -9.72 -17.01 -9.16
N ILE A 146 -9.12 -16.90 -10.33
CA ILE A 146 -9.79 -17.19 -11.60
C ILE A 146 -9.86 -18.70 -11.81
N GLU A 147 -11.07 -19.24 -11.96
CA GLU A 147 -11.33 -20.68 -12.12
C GLU A 147 -11.15 -21.17 -13.57
N GLU A 148 -11.41 -20.30 -14.53
CA GLU A 148 -11.40 -20.63 -15.96
C GLU A 148 -10.73 -19.52 -16.78
N LYS A 149 -9.88 -19.93 -17.74
CA LYS A 149 -9.33 -19.05 -18.77
C LYS A 149 -9.96 -19.44 -20.12
N PRO A 150 -10.60 -18.51 -20.85
CA PRO A 150 -11.15 -18.81 -22.18
C PRO A 150 -10.08 -19.35 -23.15
N GLU A 151 -10.43 -20.37 -23.94
CA GLU A 151 -9.47 -21.05 -24.84
C GLU A 151 -8.91 -20.11 -25.92
N GLU A 152 -9.68 -19.11 -26.33
CA GLU A 152 -9.29 -18.14 -27.35
C GLU A 152 -8.39 -17.02 -26.83
N VAL A 153 -8.03 -17.03 -25.54
CA VAL A 153 -7.16 -16.06 -24.88
C VAL A 153 -5.82 -16.73 -24.57
N GLU A 154 -4.74 -16.17 -25.09
CA GLU A 154 -3.40 -16.71 -24.81
C GLU A 154 -2.97 -16.40 -23.37
N PHE A 155 -3.19 -15.17 -22.90
CA PHE A 155 -2.80 -14.74 -21.54
C PHE A 155 -3.92 -14.02 -20.80
N LEU A 156 -4.08 -14.33 -19.51
CA LEU A 156 -5.03 -13.69 -18.61
C LEU A 156 -4.30 -12.96 -17.48
N ILE A 157 -4.60 -11.66 -17.35
CA ILE A 157 -4.17 -10.79 -16.25
C ILE A 157 -5.36 -10.57 -15.31
N ASN A 158 -5.20 -10.92 -14.04
CA ASN A 158 -6.17 -10.64 -12.98
C ASN A 158 -5.62 -9.56 -12.03
N MET A 159 -6.32 -8.43 -11.88
CA MET A 159 -5.99 -7.41 -10.89
C MET A 159 -6.86 -7.57 -9.64
N VAL A 160 -6.30 -7.58 -8.44
CA VAL A 160 -7.10 -7.66 -7.20
C VAL A 160 -6.56 -6.69 -6.15
N HIS A 161 -7.46 -5.94 -5.51
CA HIS A 161 -7.13 -5.04 -4.41
C HIS A 161 -7.60 -5.65 -3.08
N GLY A 162 -6.71 -6.40 -2.43
CA GLY A 162 -6.96 -7.01 -1.12
C GLY A 162 -5.66 -7.50 -0.48
N LEU A 163 -5.72 -7.87 0.81
CA LEU A 163 -4.54 -8.08 1.64
C LEU A 163 -3.89 -9.46 1.42
N VAL A 164 -3.14 -9.60 0.33
CA VAL A 164 -2.32 -10.80 0.10
C VAL A 164 -0.93 -10.66 0.71
N ILE A 165 -0.55 -11.63 1.55
CA ILE A 165 0.72 -11.66 2.27
C ILE A 165 1.52 -12.92 1.90
N ASP A 166 2.81 -12.73 1.66
CA ASP A 166 3.80 -13.81 1.55
C ASP A 166 4.40 -14.09 2.95
N GLY A 167 3.79 -15.02 3.68
CA GLY A 167 4.18 -15.38 5.05
C GLY A 167 3.14 -15.05 6.10
N SER A 168 3.59 -14.83 7.35
CA SER A 168 2.73 -14.48 8.47
C SER A 168 2.47 -12.98 8.55
N PHE A 169 1.28 -12.63 9.04
CA PHE A 169 0.88 -11.25 9.31
C PHE A 169 0.41 -11.07 10.75
N ILE A 170 0.08 -9.82 11.10
CA ILE A 170 -0.37 -9.45 12.45
C ILE A 170 -1.62 -10.25 12.82
N GLU A 171 -1.60 -10.86 14.00
CA GLU A 171 -2.71 -11.65 14.52
C GLU A 171 -3.97 -10.77 14.69
N GLY A 172 -5.12 -11.29 14.26
CA GLY A 172 -6.41 -10.58 14.33
C GLY A 172 -6.75 -9.71 13.11
N ILE A 173 -5.85 -9.57 12.13
CA ILE A 173 -6.16 -8.94 10.83
C ILE A 173 -6.52 -10.04 9.82
N GLU A 174 -7.61 -9.86 9.07
CA GLU A 174 -7.96 -10.75 7.96
C GLU A 174 -7.00 -10.53 6.79
N TYR A 175 -6.35 -11.58 6.32
CA TYR A 175 -5.47 -11.56 5.15
C TYR A 175 -5.54 -12.90 4.40
N THR A 176 -5.19 -12.87 3.12
CA THR A 176 -5.05 -14.08 2.30
C THR A 176 -3.58 -14.43 2.12
N SER A 177 -3.20 -15.66 2.45
CA SER A 177 -1.83 -16.14 2.23
C SER A 177 -1.59 -16.39 0.74
N LEU A 178 -0.44 -15.96 0.21
CA LEU A 178 -0.08 -16.06 -1.20
C LEU A 178 -0.12 -17.51 -1.74
N ASP A 179 0.27 -18.49 -0.92
CA ASP A 179 0.25 -19.91 -1.28
C ASP A 179 -1.17 -20.44 -1.57
N LYS A 180 -2.21 -19.82 -0.98
CA LYS A 180 -3.61 -20.25 -1.13
C LYS A 180 -4.25 -19.82 -2.45
N ILE A 181 -3.60 -18.95 -3.22
CA ILE A 181 -4.16 -18.41 -4.47
C ILE A 181 -3.41 -18.90 -5.70
N THR A 182 -2.37 -19.74 -5.54
CA THR A 182 -1.50 -20.15 -6.66
C THR A 182 -2.17 -21.04 -7.71
N ASP A 183 -3.30 -21.65 -7.35
CA ASP A 183 -4.02 -22.59 -8.22
C ASP A 183 -4.87 -21.88 -9.29
N THR A 184 -4.96 -20.55 -9.25
CA THR A 184 -5.68 -19.75 -10.24
C THR A 184 -5.26 -20.03 -11.69
N LYS A 185 -6.21 -19.92 -12.63
CA LYS A 185 -5.94 -20.00 -14.08
C LYS A 185 -5.40 -18.72 -14.69
N ALA A 186 -5.30 -17.62 -13.93
CA ALA A 186 -4.63 -16.41 -14.39
C ALA A 186 -3.14 -16.67 -14.60
N ASP A 187 -2.60 -16.18 -15.72
CA ASP A 187 -1.16 -16.26 -15.98
C ASP A 187 -0.41 -15.19 -15.18
N ILE A 188 -1.06 -14.05 -14.91
CA ILE A 188 -0.53 -12.97 -14.09
C ILE A 188 -1.60 -12.48 -13.10
N THR A 189 -1.28 -12.46 -11.82
CA THR A 189 -2.10 -11.87 -10.75
C THR A 189 -1.39 -10.64 -10.18
N LEU A 190 -1.99 -9.47 -10.38
CA LEU A 190 -1.50 -8.16 -9.95
C LEU A 190 -2.24 -7.75 -8.66
N LEU A 191 -1.49 -7.49 -7.59
CA LEU A 191 -2.03 -7.34 -6.25
C LEU A 191 -1.69 -5.97 -5.66
N GLY A 192 -2.71 -5.29 -5.12
CA GLY A 192 -2.59 -4.03 -4.38
C GLY A 192 -2.75 -4.19 -2.86
N HIS A 193 -3.07 -3.10 -2.17
CA HIS A 193 -3.44 -3.01 -0.74
C HIS A 193 -2.29 -3.25 0.25
N TYR A 194 -1.47 -4.28 0.03
CA TYR A 194 -0.30 -4.52 0.86
C TYR A 194 0.85 -3.58 0.46
N HIS A 195 0.96 -2.43 1.14
CA HIS A 195 1.90 -1.35 0.80
C HIS A 195 3.38 -1.76 0.78
N ALA A 196 3.76 -2.79 1.54
CA ALA A 196 5.13 -3.27 1.51
C ALA A 196 5.47 -4.04 0.21
N GLY A 197 4.45 -4.63 -0.41
CA GLY A 197 4.60 -5.55 -1.52
C GLY A 197 5.39 -6.80 -1.13
N PHE A 198 5.77 -7.57 -2.14
CA PHE A 198 6.62 -8.74 -1.97
C PHE A 198 7.43 -9.00 -3.24
N ARG A 199 8.41 -9.89 -3.15
CA ARG A 199 9.16 -10.33 -4.33
C ARG A 199 8.21 -11.08 -5.26
N THR A 200 8.23 -10.75 -6.55
CA THR A 200 7.45 -11.49 -7.55
C THR A 200 7.66 -12.99 -7.40
N LEU A 201 6.56 -13.71 -7.20
CA LEU A 201 6.53 -15.16 -7.17
C LEU A 201 6.20 -15.65 -8.58
N GLU A 202 7.06 -16.52 -9.11
CA GLU A 202 6.78 -17.31 -10.30
C GLU A 202 6.56 -18.76 -9.88
N LYS A 203 5.39 -19.32 -10.20
CA LYS A 203 5.05 -20.72 -9.90
C LYS A 203 4.27 -21.31 -11.07
N ASP A 204 4.76 -22.42 -11.61
CA ASP A 204 4.14 -23.13 -12.73
C ASP A 204 3.84 -22.22 -13.95
N GLY A 205 4.75 -21.27 -14.23
CA GLY A 205 4.62 -20.30 -15.31
C GLY A 205 3.65 -19.14 -15.04
N LYS A 206 3.05 -19.07 -13.84
CA LYS A 206 2.17 -17.98 -13.39
C LYS A 206 2.93 -17.00 -12.50
N TYR A 207 2.56 -15.73 -12.58
CA TYR A 207 3.22 -14.65 -11.87
C TYR A 207 2.29 -13.99 -10.86
N PHE A 208 2.76 -13.80 -9.63
CA PHE A 208 2.06 -13.05 -8.58
C PHE A 208 2.90 -11.84 -8.20
N ILE A 209 2.33 -10.66 -8.36
CA ILE A 209 3.09 -9.41 -8.38
C ILE A 209 2.41 -8.38 -7.48
N ASN A 210 3.14 -7.89 -6.47
CA ASN A 210 2.81 -6.68 -5.75
C ASN A 210 4.09 -5.84 -5.60
N PRO A 211 4.24 -4.69 -6.31
CA PRO A 211 5.42 -3.85 -6.22
C PRO A 211 5.54 -3.09 -4.88
N GLY A 212 4.51 -3.16 -4.05
CA GLY A 212 4.28 -2.27 -2.92
C GLY A 212 3.73 -0.92 -3.38
N ALA A 213 3.42 -0.07 -2.41
CA ALA A 213 2.86 1.24 -2.67
C ALA A 213 3.83 2.11 -3.48
N PHE A 214 3.27 2.86 -4.42
CA PHE A 214 3.99 3.77 -5.31
C PHE A 214 4.77 4.85 -4.54
N THR A 215 4.32 5.16 -3.33
CA THR A 215 4.97 6.09 -2.40
C THR A 215 5.17 5.46 -1.02
N ARG A 216 6.03 6.09 -0.21
CA ARG A 216 6.24 5.70 1.19
C ARG A 216 5.21 6.38 2.07
N LEU A 217 4.30 5.58 2.62
CA LEU A 217 3.12 6.04 3.37
C LEU A 217 3.25 5.86 4.88
N SER A 218 4.09 4.93 5.32
CA SER A 218 4.40 4.72 6.74
C SER A 218 5.87 5.02 7.05
N SER A 219 6.20 5.01 8.33
CA SER A 219 7.55 5.26 8.83
C SER A 219 8.16 3.99 9.42
N SER A 220 8.02 2.86 8.75
CA SER A 220 8.65 1.62 9.21
C SER A 220 10.12 1.54 8.78
N ASN A 221 10.90 0.69 9.44
CA ASN A 221 12.26 0.39 8.99
C ASN A 221 12.29 -0.21 7.58
N PHE A 222 11.25 -0.95 7.21
CA PHE A 222 11.09 -1.46 5.85
C PHE A 222 10.95 -0.32 4.83
N GLU A 223 10.09 0.68 5.11
CA GLU A 223 9.93 1.84 4.24
C GLU A 223 11.22 2.65 4.09
N LEU A 224 12.04 2.75 5.14
CA LEU A 224 13.36 3.38 5.07
C LEU A 224 14.30 2.70 4.06
N MET A 225 14.29 1.36 4.03
CA MET A 225 15.20 0.58 3.21
C MET A 225 14.70 0.34 1.78
N ARG A 226 13.38 0.27 1.57
CA ARG A 226 12.84 -0.04 0.24
C ARG A 226 12.98 1.13 -0.72
N MET A 227 13.11 0.82 -2.00
CA MET A 227 13.00 1.80 -3.08
C MET A 227 11.68 1.59 -3.83
N PRO A 228 10.80 2.61 -3.89
CA PRO A 228 9.59 2.56 -4.70
C PRO A 228 9.87 2.21 -6.16
N LYS A 229 9.03 1.34 -6.72
CA LYS A 229 9.18 0.78 -8.06
C LYS A 229 7.82 0.59 -8.72
N VAL A 230 7.85 0.43 -10.03
CA VAL A 230 6.74 -0.08 -10.84
C VAL A 230 7.17 -1.37 -11.52
N VAL A 231 6.23 -2.10 -12.11
CA VAL A 231 6.54 -3.35 -12.83
C VAL A 231 6.23 -3.17 -14.30
N ILE A 232 7.19 -3.54 -15.15
CA ILE A 232 7.01 -3.62 -16.58
C ILE A 232 6.82 -5.09 -16.94
N ILE A 233 5.73 -5.37 -17.65
CA ILE A 233 5.36 -6.71 -18.09
C ILE A 233 5.35 -6.71 -19.62
N ASP A 234 6.20 -7.52 -20.22
CA ASP A 234 6.25 -7.73 -21.66
C ASP A 234 5.60 -9.08 -21.97
N ILE A 235 4.54 -9.06 -22.75
CA ILE A 235 3.80 -10.25 -23.19
C ILE A 235 3.94 -10.36 -24.70
N THR A 236 4.61 -11.42 -25.14
CA THR A 236 4.79 -11.78 -26.55
C THR A 236 4.32 -13.23 -26.75
N ASP A 237 5.24 -14.14 -27.01
CA ASP A 237 5.06 -15.60 -26.89
C ASP A 237 5.31 -16.10 -25.45
N LYS A 238 5.93 -15.25 -24.63
CA LYS A 238 6.22 -15.48 -23.21
C LYS A 238 5.96 -14.24 -22.39
N ILE A 239 5.89 -14.43 -21.07
CA ILE A 239 5.80 -13.35 -20.08
C ILE A 239 7.21 -13.00 -19.60
N ILE A 240 7.55 -11.72 -19.63
CA ILE A 240 8.77 -11.19 -19.02
C ILE A 240 8.37 -10.09 -18.02
N VAL A 241 8.69 -10.30 -16.75
CA VAL A 241 8.41 -9.35 -15.66
C VAL A 241 9.71 -8.67 -15.24
N LYS A 242 9.69 -7.33 -15.14
CA LYS A 242 10.83 -6.54 -14.69
C LYS A 242 10.41 -5.45 -13.72
N ASP A 243 11.09 -5.40 -12.58
CA ASP A 243 11.02 -4.25 -11.68
C ASP A 243 11.71 -3.03 -12.32
N TYR A 244 11.06 -1.87 -12.24
CA TYR A 244 11.62 -0.58 -12.60
C TYR A 244 11.59 0.34 -11.38
N PHE A 245 12.74 0.52 -10.74
CA PHE A 245 12.87 1.45 -9.61
C PHE A 245 12.78 2.90 -10.08
N LEU A 246 11.93 3.68 -9.41
CA LEU A 246 11.68 5.07 -9.78
C LEU A 246 12.92 5.92 -9.50
N LYS A 247 13.43 6.62 -10.52
CA LYS A 247 14.57 7.52 -10.43
C LYS A 247 14.25 8.76 -9.61
N THR A 248 12.98 9.18 -9.58
CA THR A 248 12.50 10.30 -8.74
C THR A 248 12.36 9.91 -7.27
N ALA A 249 12.37 8.61 -6.94
CA ALA A 249 12.33 8.18 -5.54
C ALA A 249 13.68 8.44 -4.86
N LYS A 250 13.69 9.35 -3.89
CA LYS A 250 14.85 9.59 -3.02
C LYS A 250 15.07 8.45 -2.03
N ALA A 251 16.25 8.40 -1.41
CA ALA A 251 16.53 7.46 -0.33
C ALA A 251 15.54 7.67 0.84
N GLY A 252 15.25 6.61 1.60
CA GLY A 252 14.28 6.67 2.69
C GLY A 252 14.66 7.68 3.78
N GLU A 253 15.95 7.78 4.09
CA GLU A 253 16.52 8.70 5.09
C GLU A 253 16.31 10.19 4.76
N ASP A 254 16.25 10.52 3.47
CA ASP A 254 16.04 11.87 2.97
C ASP A 254 14.59 12.33 3.10
N VAL A 255 13.65 11.39 3.12
CA VAL A 255 12.21 11.70 3.04
C VAL A 255 11.42 11.33 4.29
N ILE A 256 11.87 10.34 5.07
CA ILE A 256 11.20 9.91 6.30
C ILE A 256 11.84 10.55 7.53
N ASP A 257 11.01 11.03 8.44
CA ASP A 257 11.40 11.49 9.77
C ASP A 257 11.65 10.31 10.72
N THR A 258 12.91 9.91 10.81
CA THR A 258 13.39 8.81 11.66
C THR A 258 13.25 9.08 13.16
N LYS A 259 13.08 10.34 13.59
CA LYS A 259 12.83 10.64 15.01
C LYS A 259 11.45 10.15 15.43
N ARG A 260 10.44 10.32 14.57
CA ARG A 260 9.07 9.84 14.80
C ARG A 260 8.99 8.32 14.84
N ILE A 261 9.82 7.62 14.07
CA ILE A 261 9.93 6.15 14.12
C ILE A 261 10.31 5.71 15.53
N ARG A 262 11.38 6.32 16.08
CA ARG A 262 11.86 6.00 17.43
C ARG A 262 10.81 6.30 18.50
N GLU A 263 10.08 7.41 18.37
CA GLU A 263 9.01 7.77 19.31
C GLU A 263 7.83 6.79 19.27
N VAL A 264 7.44 6.29 18.10
CA VAL A 264 6.36 5.31 17.95
C VAL A 264 6.82 3.94 18.47
N SER A 265 7.99 3.46 18.04
CA SER A 265 8.54 2.18 18.52
C SER A 265 8.76 2.18 20.03
N PHE A 266 9.22 3.29 20.62
CA PHE A 266 9.33 3.42 22.07
C PHE A 266 7.97 3.32 22.78
N LYS A 267 6.92 3.93 22.22
CA LYS A 267 5.56 3.82 22.80
C LYS A 267 5.00 2.41 22.70
N GLU A 268 5.25 1.73 21.59
CA GLU A 268 4.84 0.33 21.37
C GLU A 268 5.58 -0.60 22.34
N GLU A 269 6.89 -0.44 22.52
CA GLU A 269 7.68 -1.20 23.50
C GLU A 269 7.19 -0.97 24.93
N VAL A 270 6.89 0.28 25.31
CA VAL A 270 6.29 0.60 26.62
C VAL A 270 4.92 -0.08 26.79
N PHE A 271 4.11 -0.13 25.72
CA PHE A 271 2.80 -0.74 25.76
C PHE A 271 2.84 -2.26 25.83
N GLU A 272 3.72 -2.91 25.06
CA GLU A 272 3.91 -4.37 25.12
C GLU A 272 4.50 -4.81 26.46
N ASN A 273 5.46 -4.06 27.00
CA ASN A 273 5.95 -4.30 28.36
C ASN A 273 4.83 -4.15 29.40
N PHE A 274 3.95 -3.16 29.25
CA PHE A 274 2.79 -3.00 30.11
C PHE A 274 1.81 -4.18 30.00
N LYS A 275 1.51 -4.63 28.78
CA LYS A 275 0.65 -5.80 28.52
C LYS A 275 1.22 -7.07 29.13
N HIS A 276 2.51 -7.34 28.93
CA HIS A 276 3.21 -8.48 29.51
C HIS A 276 3.19 -8.44 31.05
N LEU A 277 3.34 -7.27 31.65
CA LEU A 277 3.23 -7.11 33.11
C LEU A 277 1.80 -7.36 33.60
N ALA A 278 0.78 -6.88 32.88
CA ALA A 278 -0.63 -7.07 33.22
C ALA A 278 -1.07 -8.54 33.08
N GLU A 279 -0.59 -9.24 32.04
CA GLU A 279 -0.90 -10.65 31.79
C GLU A 279 -0.24 -11.60 32.82
N ASN A 280 0.94 -11.22 33.34
CA ASN A 280 1.67 -12.01 34.33
C ASN A 280 1.38 -11.61 35.79
N SER A 281 0.64 -10.54 36.03
CA SER A 281 0.23 -10.13 37.38
C SER A 281 -1.09 -10.81 37.80
N VAL A 282 -1.03 -11.68 38.81
CA VAL A 282 -2.20 -12.39 39.39
C VAL A 282 -3.12 -11.45 40.19
N ASP A 283 -2.71 -10.21 40.43
CA ASP A 283 -3.39 -9.27 41.33
C ASP A 283 -3.40 -7.85 40.73
N PHE A 284 -4.47 -7.52 39.98
CA PHE A 284 -4.62 -6.24 39.27
C PHE A 284 -4.63 -5.01 40.20
N GLU A 285 -4.85 -5.20 41.51
CA GLU A 285 -4.86 -4.11 42.50
C GLU A 285 -3.46 -3.58 42.88
N LYS A 286 -2.36 -4.24 42.46
CA LYS A 286 -0.99 -3.85 42.81
C LYS A 286 -0.13 -3.31 41.66
N LEU A 287 -0.70 -3.06 40.48
CA LEU A 287 0.01 -2.42 39.38
C LEU A 287 0.22 -0.93 39.67
N ASP A 288 1.26 -0.59 40.43
CA ASP A 288 1.69 0.79 40.57
C ASP A 288 2.40 1.22 39.28
N ILE A 289 1.63 1.89 38.43
CA ILE A 289 2.07 2.49 37.17
C ILE A 289 3.36 3.33 37.36
N ASN A 290 3.57 3.92 38.54
CA ASN A 290 4.78 4.71 38.79
C ASN A 290 6.03 3.83 38.93
N MET A 291 5.90 2.61 39.44
CA MET A 291 7.02 1.69 39.61
C MET A 291 7.50 1.16 38.25
N ILE A 292 6.55 0.86 37.35
CA ILE A 292 6.83 0.47 35.95
C ILE A 292 7.53 1.61 35.20
N LEU A 293 7.02 2.84 35.32
CA LEU A 293 7.65 4.02 34.69
C LEU A 293 9.05 4.31 35.24
N TYR A 294 9.28 4.01 36.52
CA TYR A 294 10.57 4.19 37.17
C TYR A 294 11.59 3.14 36.74
N ASP A 295 11.18 1.88 36.58
CA ASP A 295 12.04 0.78 36.10
C ASP A 295 12.42 0.97 34.63
N ILE A 296 11.46 1.41 33.79
CA ILE A 296 11.74 1.77 32.39
C ILE A 296 12.72 2.94 32.32
N ALA A 297 12.52 3.99 33.13
CA ALA A 297 13.44 5.13 33.14
C ALA A 297 14.86 4.76 33.56
N LYS A 298 15.05 3.67 34.33
CA LYS A 298 16.37 3.17 34.75
C LYS A 298 17.03 2.22 33.77
N ALA A 299 16.37 1.79 32.71
CA ALA A 299 16.95 0.90 31.70
C ALA A 299 18.23 1.51 31.09
N GLU A 300 19.26 0.69 30.90
CA GLU A 300 20.60 1.13 30.46
C GLU A 300 20.64 1.68 29.03
N ASP A 301 19.61 1.40 28.22
CA ASP A 301 19.50 1.82 26.82
C ASP A 301 18.89 3.23 26.63
N ILE A 302 18.59 3.94 27.73
CA ILE A 302 18.04 5.31 27.67
C ILE A 302 19.13 6.34 27.96
N ASP A 303 19.24 7.33 27.08
CA ASP A 303 20.20 8.43 27.21
C ASP A 303 20.00 9.20 28.54
N GLU A 304 21.10 9.45 29.25
CA GLU A 304 21.13 10.02 30.61
C GLU A 304 20.27 11.29 30.80
N PRO A 305 20.27 12.26 29.85
CA PRO A 305 19.43 13.45 29.99
C PRO A 305 17.93 13.13 29.98
N ILE A 306 17.52 12.14 29.18
CA ILE A 306 16.13 11.71 29.02
C ILE A 306 15.68 10.95 30.28
N ARG A 307 16.55 10.06 30.77
CA ARG A 307 16.36 9.33 32.02
C ARG A 307 16.14 10.28 33.20
N LYS A 308 16.98 11.31 33.32
CA LYS A 308 16.89 12.28 34.43
C LYS A 308 15.59 13.09 34.39
N GLU A 309 15.17 13.53 33.21
CA GLU A 309 13.91 14.27 33.01
C GLU A 309 12.68 13.39 33.29
N ALA A 310 12.70 12.12 32.88
CA ALA A 310 11.61 11.17 33.12
C ALA A 310 11.41 10.94 34.64
N ILE A 311 12.51 10.70 35.39
CA ILE A 311 12.46 10.51 36.84
C ILE A 311 11.96 11.77 37.55
N ASP A 312 12.40 12.96 37.14
CA ASP A 312 11.96 14.23 37.74
C ASP A 312 10.45 14.50 37.54
N ARG A 313 9.91 14.18 36.36
CA ARG A 313 8.48 14.30 36.08
C ARG A 313 7.63 13.33 36.90
N ILE A 314 8.09 12.09 37.06
CA ILE A 314 7.41 11.09 37.91
C ILE A 314 7.38 11.57 39.37
N GLY A 315 8.52 12.08 39.88
CA GLY A 315 8.60 12.65 41.23
C GLY A 315 7.65 13.84 41.43
N LYS A 316 7.54 14.76 40.47
CA LYS A 316 6.60 15.90 40.52
C LYS A 316 5.13 15.47 40.53
N VAL A 317 4.76 14.40 39.84
CA VAL A 317 3.39 13.87 39.82
C VAL A 317 3.03 13.20 41.15
N GLN A 318 3.98 12.51 41.79
CA GLN A 318 3.80 11.92 43.12
C GLN A 318 3.62 12.99 44.20
N LEU A 319 4.47 14.04 44.19
CA LEU A 319 4.37 15.17 45.12
C LEU A 319 3.00 15.89 45.04
N LYS A 320 2.48 16.10 43.82
CA LYS A 320 1.14 16.70 43.61
C LYS A 320 -0.02 15.81 44.06
N ARG A 321 0.17 14.49 44.15
CA ARG A 321 -0.84 13.55 44.66
C ARG A 321 -0.83 13.50 46.20
N SER A 322 0.33 13.61 46.83
CA SER A 322 0.44 13.67 48.29
C SER A 322 -0.03 15.00 48.90
N GLU A 323 -0.01 16.11 48.13
CA GLU A 323 -0.58 17.40 48.57
C GLU A 323 -2.12 17.48 48.46
N LYS A 324 -2.77 16.51 47.80
CA LYS A 324 -4.22 16.48 47.57
C LYS A 324 -4.98 15.48 48.45
N ASN A 325 -4.29 14.75 49.33
CA ASN A 325 -4.89 13.79 50.28
C ASN A 325 -4.81 14.31 51.71
#